data_AF-E9F8V7-F1
#
_entry.id   AF-E9F8V7-F1
#
_cell.length_a   1.000
_cell.length_b   1.000
_cell.length_c   1.000
_cell.angle_alpha   90.00
_cell.angle_beta   90.00
_cell.angle_gamma   90.00
#
_symmetry.space_group_name_H-M   'P 1'
#
loop_
_entity.id
_entity.type
_entity.pdbx_description
1 polymer ?
#
loop_
_entity_poly.entity_id
_entity_poly.type
_entity_poly.pdbx_seq_one_letter_code
_entity_poly.pdbx_strand_id
1 'polypeptide(L)'
;MEQQQQAQMNPQGPVTYMAAPQPFQHPPQSNRIIITSVHVLVMAMSIIGMGFDFSLVRITGGMYHVSAAVATLLFIMAFFWSLAELIVRGKCNWKAGIHPGVHVVVCLVLSLFAAFIGATLATSAALICPNSDGWCKDKRVSPMVVGSPVVALLLAAVEFILFVVACADTLALIRRLRSVAIASRPYSDPPPQWW
;
A
#
# COMPACT_ATOMS: atom_id res chain seq x y z
N MET A 1 -80.45 -26.41 8.67
CA MET A 1 -79.44 -25.79 9.57
C MET A 1 -78.15 -25.69 8.79
N GLU A 2 -78.06 -24.65 7.98
CA GLU A 2 -76.88 -24.30 7.18
C GLU A 2 -76.13 -23.21 7.97
N GLN A 3 -74.94 -23.53 8.46
CA GLN A 3 -74.03 -22.51 9.00
C GLN A 3 -72.83 -22.38 8.07
N GLN A 4 -72.79 -21.20 7.43
CA GLN A 4 -71.69 -20.68 6.64
C GLN A 4 -70.37 -20.77 7.40
N GLN A 5 -69.42 -21.55 6.89
CA GLN A 5 -68.01 -21.45 7.26
C GLN A 5 -67.30 -20.74 6.12
N GLN A 6 -67.42 -19.41 6.10
CA GLN A 6 -66.79 -18.56 5.10
C GLN A 6 -65.71 -17.71 5.76
N ALA A 7 -64.51 -17.82 5.20
CA ALA A 7 -63.44 -16.83 5.18
C ALA A 7 -62.73 -16.47 6.49
N GLN A 8 -61.56 -17.10 6.69
CA GLN A 8 -60.40 -16.38 7.22
C GLN A 8 -59.20 -16.62 6.31
N MET A 9 -59.27 -16.05 5.10
CA MET A 9 -58.07 -15.84 4.27
C MET A 9 -57.26 -14.72 4.93
N ASN A 10 -56.17 -15.12 5.58
CA ASN A 10 -55.13 -14.22 6.04
C ASN A 10 -54.51 -13.53 4.81
N PRO A 11 -54.58 -12.19 4.68
CA PRO A 11 -53.83 -11.50 3.63
C PRO A 11 -52.35 -11.63 3.99
N GLN A 12 -51.67 -12.56 3.31
CA GLN A 12 -50.21 -12.56 3.22
C GLN A 12 -49.81 -11.18 2.68
N GLY A 13 -49.36 -10.32 3.59
CA GLY A 13 -48.81 -9.02 3.25
C GLY A 13 -47.72 -9.19 2.18
N PRO A 14 -47.51 -8.16 1.33
CA PRO A 14 -46.56 -8.25 0.24
C PRO A 14 -45.20 -8.64 0.80
N VAL A 15 -44.76 -9.86 0.47
CA VAL A 15 -43.41 -10.36 0.76
C VAL A 15 -42.48 -9.43 -0.02
N THR A 16 -41.98 -8.42 0.66
CA THR A 16 -41.00 -7.50 0.09
C THR A 16 -39.73 -8.31 -0.02
N TYR A 17 -39.47 -8.85 -1.20
CA TYR A 17 -38.20 -9.49 -1.51
C TYR A 17 -37.10 -8.46 -1.28
N MET A 18 -36.39 -8.56 -0.16
CA MET A 18 -35.12 -7.87 0.00
C MET A 18 -34.26 -8.29 -1.19
N ALA A 19 -33.94 -7.32 -2.06
CA ALA A 19 -33.05 -7.56 -3.18
C ALA A 19 -31.79 -8.25 -2.65
N ALA A 20 -31.52 -9.45 -3.16
CA ALA A 20 -30.35 -10.23 -2.77
C ALA A 20 -29.09 -9.33 -2.82
N PRO A 21 -28.18 -9.44 -1.85
CA PRO A 21 -26.95 -8.65 -1.84
C PRO A 21 -26.29 -8.75 -3.23
N GLN A 22 -26.12 -7.60 -3.88
CA GLN A 22 -25.48 -7.55 -5.20
C GLN A 22 -24.17 -8.33 -5.14
N PRO A 23 -23.92 -9.29 -6.06
CA PRO A 23 -22.71 -10.07 -6.05
C PRO A 23 -21.52 -9.10 -6.05
N PHE A 24 -20.57 -9.35 -5.13
CA PHE A 24 -19.38 -8.53 -4.92
C PHE A 24 -18.79 -8.07 -6.26
N GLN A 25 -19.06 -6.83 -6.65
CA GLN A 25 -18.46 -6.26 -7.86
C GLN A 25 -16.94 -6.24 -7.63
N HIS A 26 -16.25 -7.10 -8.37
CA HIS A 26 -14.79 -7.09 -8.43
C HIS A 26 -14.30 -5.66 -8.69
N PRO A 27 -13.21 -5.22 -8.03
CA PRO A 27 -12.64 -3.92 -8.30
C PRO A 27 -12.30 -3.83 -9.80
N PRO A 28 -12.48 -2.64 -10.42
CA PRO A 28 -12.25 -2.46 -11.85
C PRO A 28 -10.85 -2.93 -12.23
N GLN A 29 -10.76 -3.66 -13.34
CA GLN A 29 -9.52 -4.27 -13.85
C GLN A 29 -8.37 -3.25 -14.03
N SER A 30 -8.70 -1.99 -14.31
CA SER A 30 -7.75 -0.87 -14.45
C SER A 30 -6.88 -0.64 -13.21
N ASN A 31 -7.45 -0.71 -12.00
CA ASN A 31 -6.68 -0.48 -10.76
C ASN A 31 -5.62 -1.57 -10.54
N ARG A 32 -5.85 -2.78 -11.05
CA ARG A 32 -4.90 -3.89 -10.89
C ARG A 32 -3.61 -3.62 -11.66
N ILE A 33 -3.72 -3.14 -12.90
CA ILE A 33 -2.57 -2.84 -13.77
C ILE A 33 -1.70 -1.75 -13.16
N ILE A 34 -2.33 -0.68 -12.67
CA ILE A 34 -1.62 0.44 -12.04
C ILE A 34 -0.81 -0.07 -10.83
N ILE A 35 -1.44 -0.78 -9.89
CA ILE A 35 -0.75 -1.28 -8.70
C ILE A 35 0.42 -2.21 -9.06
N THR A 36 0.24 -3.09 -10.05
CA THR A 36 1.31 -3.97 -10.50
C THR A 36 2.47 -3.20 -11.13
N SER A 37 2.18 -2.17 -11.91
CA SER A 37 3.21 -1.31 -12.50
C SER A 37 4.02 -0.56 -11.45
N VAL A 38 3.37 -0.12 -10.36
CA VAL A 38 4.04 0.56 -9.26
C VAL A 38 4.97 -0.39 -8.50
N HIS A 39 4.58 -1.65 -8.26
CA HIS A 39 5.50 -2.63 -7.65
C HIS A 39 6.71 -2.95 -8.54
N VAL A 40 6.52 -3.04 -9.86
CA VAL A 40 7.64 -3.19 -10.80
C VAL A 40 8.57 -1.97 -10.76
N LEU A 41 8.01 -0.77 -10.65
CA LEU A 41 8.79 0.45 -10.47
C LEU A 41 9.58 0.43 -9.16
N VAL A 42 8.97 0.00 -8.05
CA VAL A 42 9.67 -0.17 -6.76
C VAL A 42 10.84 -1.14 -6.89
N MET A 43 10.65 -2.28 -7.56
CA MET A 43 11.75 -3.23 -7.81
C MET A 43 12.90 -2.58 -8.59
N ALA A 44 12.59 -1.85 -9.66
CA ALA A 44 13.60 -1.18 -10.47
C ALA A 44 14.38 -0.14 -9.66
N MET A 45 13.66 0.69 -8.88
CA MET A 45 14.28 1.67 -7.99
C MET A 45 15.15 1.01 -6.92
N SER A 46 14.71 -0.11 -6.33
CA SER A 46 15.52 -0.86 -5.37
C SER A 46 16.81 -1.42 -5.98
N ILE A 47 16.76 -1.95 -7.20
CA ILE A 47 17.96 -2.45 -7.89
C ILE A 47 18.95 -1.32 -8.15
N ILE A 48 18.46 -0.17 -8.62
CA ILE A 48 19.27 1.02 -8.88
C ILE A 48 19.87 1.56 -7.56
N GLY A 49 19.06 1.66 -6.50
CA GLY A 49 19.46 2.12 -5.17
C GLY A 49 20.54 1.23 -4.55
N MET A 50 20.36 -0.09 -4.59
CA MET A 50 21.38 -1.05 -4.17
C MET A 50 22.70 -0.87 -4.94
N GLY A 51 22.65 -0.58 -6.24
CA GLY A 51 23.86 -0.32 -7.03
C GLY A 51 24.62 0.93 -6.57
N PHE A 52 23.90 2.02 -6.27
CA PHE A 52 24.50 3.23 -5.70
C PHE A 52 25.08 2.99 -4.31
N ASP A 53 24.31 2.38 -3.42
CA ASP A 53 24.73 2.15 -2.03
C ASP A 53 25.89 1.17 -1.93
N PHE A 54 25.87 0.07 -2.71
CA PHE A 54 26.98 -0.88 -2.73
C PHE A 54 28.28 -0.23 -3.23
N SER A 55 28.16 0.66 -4.23
CA SER A 55 29.29 1.44 -4.71
C SER A 55 29.80 2.41 -3.64
N LEU A 56 28.90 3.07 -2.90
CA LEU A 56 29.26 3.95 -1.78
C LEU A 56 29.92 3.19 -0.63
N VAL A 57 29.38 2.04 -0.22
CA VAL A 57 29.95 1.19 0.83
C VAL A 57 31.39 0.81 0.51
N ARG A 58 31.70 0.53 -0.76
CA ARG A 58 33.05 0.15 -1.18
C ARG A 58 34.05 1.32 -1.17
N ILE A 59 33.58 2.52 -1.47
CA ILE A 59 34.44 3.72 -1.65
C ILE A 59 34.58 4.50 -0.34
N THR A 60 33.54 4.51 0.49
CA THR A 60 33.43 5.36 1.68
C THR A 60 33.80 4.62 2.97
N GLY A 61 34.60 5.26 3.83
CA GLY A 61 34.89 4.80 5.19
C GLY A 61 34.15 5.63 6.24
N GLY A 62 34.06 5.14 7.48
CA GLY A 62 33.49 5.89 8.61
C GLY A 62 31.95 5.90 8.68
N MET A 63 31.34 6.99 9.14
CA MET A 63 29.89 7.04 9.39
C MET A 63 29.03 6.91 8.12
N TYR A 64 29.53 7.35 6.96
CA TYR A 64 28.80 7.25 5.69
C TYR A 64 28.59 5.79 5.26
N HIS A 65 29.53 4.90 5.62
CA HIS A 65 29.46 3.47 5.37
C HIS A 65 28.28 2.82 6.12
N VAL A 66 28.04 3.21 7.37
CA VAL A 66 26.94 2.68 8.19
C VAL A 66 25.59 3.10 7.58
N SER A 67 25.43 4.37 7.22
CA SER A 67 24.21 4.86 6.59
C SER A 67 23.93 4.18 5.25
N ALA A 68 24.95 3.98 4.40
CA ALA A 68 24.81 3.28 3.13
C ALA A 68 24.49 1.79 3.30
N ALA A 69 25.06 1.12 4.31
CA ALA A 69 24.73 -0.27 4.62
C ALA A 69 23.27 -0.43 5.09
N VAL A 70 22.78 0.47 5.93
CA VAL A 70 21.38 0.46 6.38
C VAL A 70 20.43 0.79 5.22
N ALA A 71 20.80 1.73 4.34
CA ALA A 71 20.04 2.02 3.13
C ALA A 71 19.95 0.81 2.18
N THR A 72 21.05 0.06 2.04
CA THR A 72 21.07 -1.19 1.24
C THR A 72 20.05 -2.21 1.78
N LEU A 73 20.01 -2.41 3.10
CA LEU A 73 19.04 -3.32 3.72
C LEU A 73 17.60 -2.87 3.47
N LEU A 74 17.34 -1.56 3.51
CA LEU A 74 16.02 -1.03 3.19
C LEU A 74 15.62 -1.33 1.74
N PHE A 75 16.51 -1.12 0.77
CA PHE A 75 16.23 -1.43 -0.63
C PHE A 75 15.96 -2.92 -0.86
N ILE A 76 16.71 -3.79 -0.17
CA ILE A 76 16.49 -5.25 -0.18
C ILE A 76 15.10 -5.60 0.36
N MET A 77 14.71 -5.02 1.50
CA MET A 77 13.40 -5.27 2.11
C MET A 77 12.26 -4.79 1.20
N ALA A 78 12.38 -3.60 0.60
CA ALA A 78 11.40 -3.07 -0.35
C ALA A 78 11.30 -3.94 -1.63
N PHE A 79 12.45 -4.45 -2.12
CA PHE A 79 12.49 -5.37 -3.26
C PHE A 79 11.74 -6.68 -2.95
N PHE A 80 12.08 -7.33 -1.83
CA PHE A 80 11.44 -8.59 -1.44
C PHE A 80 9.96 -8.42 -1.14
N TRP A 81 9.56 -7.28 -0.55
CA TRP A 81 8.16 -6.95 -0.35
C TRP A 81 7.39 -6.88 -1.67
N SER A 82 7.90 -6.09 -2.63
CA SER A 82 7.29 -6.00 -3.96
C SER A 82 7.31 -7.32 -4.71
N LEU A 83 8.35 -8.15 -4.52
CA LEU A 83 8.47 -9.47 -5.13
C LEU A 83 7.47 -10.46 -4.56
N ALA A 84 7.30 -10.47 -3.24
CA ALA A 84 6.31 -11.30 -2.57
C ALA A 84 4.89 -10.97 -3.06
N GLU A 85 4.55 -9.69 -3.18
CA GLU A 85 3.25 -9.26 -3.69
C GLU A 85 3.06 -9.69 -5.16
N LEU A 86 4.08 -9.54 -6.02
CA LEU A 86 4.00 -10.00 -7.41
C LEU A 86 3.84 -11.52 -7.51
N ILE A 87 4.57 -12.30 -6.70
CA ILE A 87 4.48 -13.77 -6.68
C ILE A 87 3.09 -14.22 -6.20
N VAL A 88 2.57 -13.63 -5.13
CA VAL A 88 1.22 -13.96 -4.61
C VAL A 88 0.16 -13.66 -5.67
N ARG A 89 0.24 -12.49 -6.32
CA ARG A 89 -0.67 -12.15 -7.43
C ARG A 89 -0.52 -13.10 -8.60
N GLY A 90 0.70 -13.47 -8.98
CA GLY A 90 0.97 -14.42 -10.05
C GLY A 90 0.36 -15.80 -9.77
N LYS A 91 0.56 -16.35 -8.56
CA LYS A 91 0.01 -17.64 -8.16
C LYS A 91 -1.52 -17.65 -8.07
N CYS A 92 -2.12 -16.53 -7.65
CA CYS A 92 -3.56 -16.40 -7.55
C CYS A 92 -4.23 -16.00 -8.88
N ASN A 93 -3.58 -16.22 -10.03
CA ASN A 93 -4.08 -15.85 -11.37
C ASN A 93 -4.52 -14.37 -11.45
N TRP A 94 -3.83 -13.49 -10.73
CA TRP A 94 -4.12 -12.07 -10.61
C TRP A 94 -5.52 -11.75 -10.03
N LYS A 95 -6.17 -12.74 -9.40
CA LYS A 95 -7.50 -12.61 -8.79
C LYS A 95 -7.46 -12.12 -7.35
N ALA A 96 -6.41 -12.45 -6.61
CA ALA A 96 -6.20 -12.06 -5.22
C ALA A 96 -4.74 -11.64 -5.00
N GLY A 97 -4.54 -10.62 -4.15
CA GLY A 97 -3.23 -10.19 -3.66
C GLY A 97 -3.12 -10.39 -2.15
N ILE A 98 -2.06 -9.89 -1.53
CA ILE A 98 -1.95 -9.86 -0.07
C ILE A 98 -3.10 -9.00 0.51
N HIS A 99 -3.51 -9.33 1.72
CA HIS A 99 -4.59 -8.62 2.40
C HIS A 99 -4.31 -7.10 2.47
N PRO A 100 -5.27 -6.22 2.12
CA PRO A 100 -5.04 -4.78 2.01
C PRO A 100 -4.56 -4.16 3.33
N GLY A 101 -5.00 -4.69 4.47
CA GLY A 101 -4.54 -4.22 5.78
C GLY A 101 -3.05 -4.43 6.05
N VAL A 102 -2.46 -5.51 5.53
CA VAL A 102 -1.00 -5.73 5.67
C VAL A 102 -0.24 -4.77 4.75
N HIS A 103 -0.79 -4.54 3.56
CA HIS A 103 -0.21 -3.62 2.57
C HIS A 103 -0.09 -2.19 3.11
N VAL A 104 -1.14 -1.70 3.79
CA VAL A 104 -1.14 -0.39 4.46
C VAL A 104 0.01 -0.27 5.46
N VAL A 105 0.18 -1.24 6.36
CA VAL A 105 1.21 -1.17 7.41
C VAL A 105 2.61 -1.25 6.82
N VAL A 106 2.86 -2.18 5.90
CA VAL A 106 4.20 -2.40 5.36
C VAL A 106 4.65 -1.24 4.48
N CYS A 107 3.79 -0.73 3.58
CA CYS A 107 4.12 0.42 2.74
C CYS A 107 4.37 1.69 3.55
N LEU A 108 3.58 1.92 4.62
CA LEU A 108 3.81 3.05 5.52
C LEU A 108 5.18 2.95 6.20
N VAL A 109 5.50 1.79 6.77
CA VAL A 109 6.77 1.55 7.47
C VAL A 109 7.95 1.71 6.51
N LEU A 110 7.89 1.10 5.32
CA LEU A 110 8.93 1.22 4.29
C LEU A 110 9.11 2.68 3.85
N SER A 111 8.01 3.40 3.64
CA SER A 111 8.05 4.81 3.26
C SER A 111 8.71 5.69 4.33
N LEU A 112 8.37 5.49 5.60
CA LEU A 112 8.95 6.24 6.71
C LEU A 112 10.45 5.97 6.87
N PHE A 113 10.87 4.71 6.79
CA PHE A 113 12.29 4.37 6.85
C PHE A 113 13.06 4.93 5.65
N ALA A 114 12.48 4.85 4.44
CA ALA A 114 13.05 5.42 3.23
C ALA A 114 13.22 6.94 3.34
N ALA A 115 12.19 7.64 3.83
CA ALA A 115 12.24 9.09 4.04
C ALA A 115 13.31 9.46 5.07
N PHE A 116 13.36 8.75 6.20
CA PHE A 116 14.32 9.02 7.27
C PHE A 116 15.78 8.77 6.82
N ILE A 117 16.04 7.63 6.19
CA ILE A 117 17.38 7.27 5.70
C ILE A 117 17.80 8.20 4.55
N GLY A 118 16.91 8.46 3.60
CA GLY A 118 17.16 9.38 2.49
C GLY A 118 17.46 10.81 2.97
N ALA A 119 16.71 11.32 3.95
CA ALA A 119 16.98 12.63 4.55
C ALA A 119 18.32 12.67 5.29
N THR A 120 18.67 11.60 6.01
CA THR A 120 19.96 11.48 6.70
C THR A 120 21.12 11.51 5.70
N LEU A 121 21.01 10.75 4.61
CA LEU A 121 21.99 10.71 3.51
C LEU A 121 22.10 12.06 2.78
N ALA A 122 20.98 12.74 2.54
CA ALA A 122 20.98 14.06 1.92
C ALA A 122 21.66 15.11 2.82
N THR A 123 21.38 15.04 4.13
CA THR A 123 21.98 15.95 5.12
C THR A 123 23.48 15.70 5.25
N SER A 124 23.91 14.44 5.32
CA SER A 124 25.34 14.12 5.37
C SER A 124 26.06 14.55 4.10
N ALA A 125 25.48 14.33 2.92
CA ALA A 125 26.02 14.84 1.66
C ALA A 125 26.16 16.38 1.67
N ALA A 126 25.13 17.10 2.14
CA ALA A 126 25.13 18.55 2.21
C ALA A 126 26.16 19.11 3.20
N LEU A 127 26.42 18.44 4.32
CA LEU A 127 27.41 18.87 5.32
C LEU A 127 28.85 18.58 4.90
N ILE A 128 29.09 17.51 4.14
CA ILE A 128 30.44 17.10 3.73
C ILE A 128 30.95 17.92 2.54
N CYS A 129 30.08 18.26 1.58
CA CYS A 129 30.51 18.95 0.35
C CYS A 129 31.13 20.35 0.50
N PRO A 130 30.67 21.25 1.40
CA PRO A 130 31.28 22.57 1.52
C PRO A 130 32.65 22.55 2.21
N ASN A 131 32.93 21.53 3.04
CA ASN A 131 34.14 21.46 3.86
C ASN A 131 35.19 20.47 3.33
N SER A 132 34.85 19.60 2.37
CA SER A 132 35.78 18.64 1.78
C SER A 132 36.28 19.12 0.42
N ASP A 133 37.57 19.44 0.36
CA ASP A 133 38.31 19.92 -0.80
C ASP A 133 38.54 18.85 -1.89
N GLY A 134 38.28 17.56 -1.60
CA GLY A 134 38.53 16.45 -2.53
C GLY A 134 37.30 15.66 -2.97
N TRP A 135 36.39 15.30 -2.07
CA TRP A 135 35.39 14.25 -2.34
C TRP A 135 34.26 14.70 -3.25
N CYS A 136 33.75 15.92 -3.07
CA CYS A 136 32.68 16.45 -3.92
C CYS A 136 33.19 17.02 -5.25
N LYS A 137 34.52 17.14 -5.42
CA LYS A 137 35.15 17.50 -6.71
C LYS A 137 35.47 16.28 -7.57
N ASP A 138 35.50 15.07 -6.98
CA ASP A 138 35.65 13.84 -7.77
C ASP A 138 34.36 13.56 -8.54
N LYS A 139 34.46 13.67 -9.87
CA LYS A 139 33.36 13.44 -10.82
C LYS A 139 32.80 12.01 -10.76
N ARG A 140 33.54 11.04 -10.18
CA ARG A 140 33.05 9.67 -10.01
C ARG A 140 32.20 9.48 -8.76
N VAL A 141 32.53 10.17 -7.67
CA VAL A 141 31.90 9.97 -6.35
C VAL A 141 30.70 10.89 -6.15
N SER A 142 30.77 12.12 -6.67
CA SER A 142 29.68 13.10 -6.66
C SER A 142 28.31 12.55 -7.09
N PRO A 143 28.17 11.83 -8.24
CA PRO A 143 26.87 11.32 -8.66
C PRO A 143 26.33 10.20 -7.76
N MET A 144 27.20 9.44 -7.09
CA MET A 144 26.76 8.36 -6.18
C MET A 144 26.24 8.94 -4.87
N VAL A 145 26.96 9.93 -4.33
CA VAL A 145 26.61 10.63 -3.09
C VAL A 145 25.27 11.36 -3.21
N VAL A 146 24.96 11.91 -4.39
CA VAL A 146 23.66 12.55 -4.67
C VAL A 146 22.61 11.54 -5.14
N GLY A 147 22.99 10.54 -5.93
CA GLY A 147 22.08 9.55 -6.50
C GLY A 147 21.41 8.68 -5.43
N SER A 148 22.17 8.19 -4.46
CA SER A 148 21.63 7.35 -3.36
C SER A 148 20.48 8.03 -2.59
N PRO A 149 20.64 9.24 -1.99
CA PRO A 149 19.55 9.89 -1.28
C PRO A 149 18.38 10.24 -2.18
N VAL A 150 18.62 10.62 -3.45
CA VAL A 150 17.54 10.89 -4.41
C VAL A 150 16.70 9.65 -4.66
N VAL A 151 17.34 8.50 -4.92
CA VAL A 151 16.62 7.24 -5.15
C VAL A 151 15.90 6.78 -3.88
N ALA A 152 16.49 6.93 -2.70
CA ALA A 152 15.84 6.61 -1.43
C ALA A 152 14.59 7.47 -1.18
N LEU A 153 14.65 8.78 -1.47
CA LEU A 153 13.49 9.69 -1.34
C LEU A 153 12.41 9.41 -2.39
N LEU A 154 12.79 9.05 -3.61
CA LEU A 154 11.85 8.61 -4.65
C LEU A 154 11.16 7.31 -4.23
N LEU A 155 11.90 6.35 -3.67
CA LEU A 155 11.32 5.13 -3.12
C LEU A 155 10.33 5.44 -1.99
N ALA A 156 10.69 6.37 -1.09
CA ALA A 156 9.80 6.82 -0.02
C ALA A 156 8.48 7.38 -0.58
N ALA A 157 8.55 8.21 -1.62
CA ALA A 157 7.38 8.79 -2.27
C ALA A 157 6.51 7.73 -2.96
N VAL A 158 7.12 6.75 -3.65
CA VAL A 158 6.39 5.68 -4.32
C VAL A 158 5.71 4.74 -3.32
N GLU A 159 6.40 4.34 -2.25
CA GLU A 159 5.80 3.55 -1.15
C GLU A 159 4.71 4.33 -0.42
N PHE A 160 4.84 5.65 -0.29
CA PHE A 160 3.77 6.49 0.25
C PHE A 160 2.53 6.50 -0.64
N ILE A 161 2.71 6.58 -1.96
CA ILE A 161 1.61 6.48 -2.93
C ILE A 161 0.92 5.12 -2.80
N LEU A 162 1.68 4.03 -2.70
CA LEU A 162 1.13 2.69 -2.46
C LEU A 162 0.30 2.64 -1.16
N PHE A 163 0.80 3.24 -0.09
CA PHE A 163 0.07 3.39 1.18
C PHE A 163 -1.24 4.15 1.01
N VAL A 164 -1.24 5.29 0.30
CA VAL A 164 -2.45 6.09 0.06
C VAL A 164 -3.47 5.30 -0.75
N VAL A 165 -3.03 4.58 -1.78
CA VAL A 165 -3.89 3.70 -2.59
C VAL A 165 -4.49 2.59 -1.72
N ALA A 166 -3.68 1.91 -0.91
CA ALA A 166 -4.15 0.85 -0.02
C ALA A 166 -5.16 1.36 1.04
N CYS A 167 -4.93 2.57 1.56
CA CYS A 167 -5.88 3.25 2.44
C CYS A 167 -7.19 3.57 1.72
N ALA A 168 -7.13 4.10 0.50
CA ALA A 168 -8.30 4.43 -0.30
C ALA A 168 -9.14 3.18 -0.61
N ASP A 169 -8.50 2.06 -0.97
CA ASP A 169 -9.16 0.78 -1.22
C ASP A 169 -9.83 0.23 0.04
N THR A 170 -9.14 0.31 1.19
CA THR A 170 -9.69 -0.12 2.48
C THR A 170 -10.90 0.73 2.87
N LEU A 171 -10.83 2.05 2.69
CA LEU A 171 -11.94 2.96 2.97
C LEU A 171 -13.12 2.73 2.02
N ALA A 172 -12.86 2.45 0.74
CA ALA A 172 -13.89 2.11 -0.22
C ALA A 172 -14.61 0.81 0.15
N LEU A 173 -13.87 -0.20 0.63
CA LEU A 173 -14.45 -1.46 1.12
C LEU A 173 -15.34 -1.24 2.35
N ILE A 174 -14.86 -0.47 3.33
CA ILE A 174 -15.64 -0.15 4.54
C ILE A 174 -16.92 0.61 4.19
N ARG A 175 -16.84 1.60 3.28
CA ARG A 175 -18.02 2.34 2.80
C ARG A 175 -19.04 1.41 2.14
N ARG A 176 -18.58 0.45 1.32
CA ARG A 176 -19.45 -0.56 0.69
C ARG A 176 -20.11 -1.48 1.70
N LEU A 177 -19.34 -2.01 2.66
CA LEU A 177 -19.87 -2.86 3.72
C LEU A 177 -20.90 -2.11 4.57
N ARG A 178 -20.65 -0.83 4.87
CA ARG A 178 -21.60 0.03 5.59
C ARG A 178 -22.88 0.28 4.80
N SER A 179 -22.80 0.52 3.48
CA SER A 179 -24.00 0.67 2.66
C SER A 179 -24.84 -0.61 2.60
N VAL A 180 -24.19 -1.78 2.54
CA VAL A 180 -24.89 -3.08 2.56
C VAL A 180 -25.54 -3.31 3.93
N ALA A 181 -24.83 -3.04 5.02
CA ALA A 181 -25.36 -3.19 6.37
C ALA A 181 -26.57 -2.29 6.65
N ILE A 182 -26.62 -1.08 6.06
CA ILE A 182 -27.79 -0.19 6.15
C ILE A 182 -28.95 -0.73 5.30
N ALA A 183 -28.68 -1.20 4.08
CA ALA A 183 -29.71 -1.75 3.19
C ALA A 183 -30.31 -3.08 3.69
N SER A 184 -29.54 -3.85 4.48
CA SER A 184 -29.97 -5.14 5.03
C SER A 184 -30.66 -5.05 6.40
N ARG A 185 -30.80 -3.86 7.01
CA ARG A 185 -31.58 -3.74 8.24
C ARG A 185 -33.06 -3.99 7.93
N PRO A 186 -33.71 -5.00 8.54
CA PRO A 186 -35.15 -5.16 8.43
C PRO A 186 -35.83 -3.88 8.90
N TYR A 187 -36.71 -3.32 8.07
CA TYR A 187 -37.55 -2.16 8.43
C TYR A 187 -38.53 -2.49 9.58
N SER A 188 -38.58 -3.74 10.01
CA SER A 188 -39.53 -4.28 10.98
C SER A 188 -39.04 -4.32 12.43
N ASP A 189 -37.82 -3.90 12.76
CA ASP A 189 -37.43 -3.82 14.17
C ASP A 189 -38.07 -2.59 14.81
N PRO A 190 -39.02 -2.76 15.76
CA PRO A 190 -39.54 -1.63 16.51
C PRO A 190 -38.38 -0.98 17.27
N PRO A 191 -38.38 0.36 17.44
CA PRO A 191 -37.35 1.03 18.20
C PRO A 191 -37.27 0.39 19.60
N PRO A 192 -36.07 0.21 20.16
CA PRO A 192 -35.91 -0.34 21.50
C PRO A 192 -36.76 0.48 22.47
N GLN A 193 -37.78 -0.16 23.04
CA GLN A 193 -38.59 0.43 24.10
C GLN A 193 -37.75 0.41 25.36
N TRP A 194 -37.05 1.51 25.62
CA TRP A 194 -36.44 1.79 26.91
C TRP A 194 -37.54 2.40 27.81
N TRP A 195 -38.43 1.55 28.31
CA TRP A 195 -39.32 1.84 29.45
C TRP A 195 -39.87 0.55 30.02
#